data_AF-A0A955GJA0-F1
#
_entry.id   AF-A0A955GJA0-F1
#
_cell.length_a   1.000
_cell.length_b   1.000
_cell.length_c   1.000
_cell.angle_alpha   90.00
_cell.angle_beta   90.00
_cell.angle_gamma   90.00
#
_symmetry.space_group_name_H-M   'P 1'
#
loop_
_entity.id
_entity.type
_entity.pdbx_description
1 polymer ?
#
loop_
_entity_poly.entity_id
_entity_poly.type
_entity_poly.pdbx_seq_one_letter_code
_entity_poly.pdbx_strand_id
1 'polypeptide(L)'
;MIKLKSLFIPHHGNLHKPHLTRWSMLSVFGLVIIGMQLAFNIAVSGHPGVLGYATSIDAGSLNSLSNAQRTANGLPALAYNQTLA
;
A
#
# COMPACT_ATOMS: atom_id res chain seq x y z
N MET A 1 -15.12 -21.90 -24.92
CA MET A 1 -14.34 -22.00 -23.66
C MET A 1 -12.87 -21.73 -23.99
N ILE A 2 -12.30 -20.63 -23.46
CA ILE A 2 -10.92 -20.21 -23.75
C ILE A 2 -9.96 -21.21 -23.10
N LYS A 3 -9.07 -21.85 -23.87
CA LYS A 3 -8.08 -22.80 -23.36
C LYS A 3 -6.87 -22.04 -22.83
N LEU A 4 -6.28 -22.47 -21.69
CA LEU A 4 -5.11 -21.81 -21.09
C LEU A 4 -3.95 -21.63 -22.11
N LYS A 5 -3.77 -22.61 -23.00
CA LYS A 5 -2.83 -22.56 -24.13
C LYS A 5 -3.06 -21.35 -25.05
N SER A 6 -4.30 -21.02 -25.37
CA SER A 6 -4.66 -19.89 -26.25
C SER A 6 -4.46 -18.51 -25.62
N LEU A 7 -4.28 -18.47 -24.30
CA LEU A 7 -4.06 -17.23 -23.56
C LEU A 7 -2.63 -16.72 -23.76
N PHE A 8 -1.64 -17.62 -23.68
CA PHE A 8 -0.21 -17.30 -23.71
C PHE A 8 0.50 -17.70 -25.01
N ILE A 9 0.06 -18.77 -25.69
CA ILE A 9 0.78 -19.32 -26.83
C ILE A 9 0.10 -18.91 -28.15
N PRO A 10 0.83 -18.26 -29.08
CA PRO A 10 0.36 -18.02 -30.45
C PRO A 10 0.02 -19.35 -31.15
N HIS A 11 -1.18 -19.46 -31.72
CA HIS A 11 -1.56 -20.62 -32.53
C HIS A 11 -2.51 -20.22 -33.66
N HIS A 12 -2.67 -21.10 -34.66
CA HIS A 12 -3.51 -20.86 -35.84
C HIS A 12 -4.95 -20.44 -35.48
N GLY A 13 -5.58 -21.14 -34.54
CA GLY A 13 -6.92 -20.77 -34.03
C GLY A 13 -7.02 -19.47 -33.22
N ASN A 14 -5.95 -18.69 -33.08
CA ASN A 14 -5.94 -17.39 -32.40
C ASN A 14 -5.20 -16.33 -33.24
N LEU A 15 -5.21 -16.48 -34.57
CA LEU A 15 -4.57 -15.53 -35.51
C LEU A 15 -3.10 -15.26 -35.16
N HIS A 16 -2.40 -16.24 -34.56
CA HIS A 16 -1.03 -16.10 -34.05
C HIS A 16 -0.81 -14.93 -33.07
N LYS A 17 -1.85 -14.46 -32.37
CA LYS A 17 -1.75 -13.40 -31.37
C LYS A 17 -2.30 -13.87 -30.02
N PRO A 18 -1.49 -14.00 -28.96
CA PRO A 18 -1.96 -14.39 -27.63
C PRO A 18 -3.17 -13.56 -27.20
N HIS A 19 -4.17 -14.17 -26.56
CA HIS A 19 -5.35 -13.40 -26.12
C HIS A 19 -4.98 -12.35 -25.07
N LEU A 20 -3.95 -12.60 -24.25
CA LEU A 20 -3.50 -11.68 -23.21
C LEU A 20 -3.05 -10.32 -23.75
N THR A 21 -2.52 -10.26 -24.97
CA THR A 21 -2.05 -9.01 -25.58
C THR A 21 -3.15 -8.22 -26.29
N ARG A 22 -4.39 -8.73 -26.30
CA ARG A 22 -5.54 -8.02 -26.88
C ARG A 22 -6.03 -6.97 -25.90
N TRP A 23 -6.48 -5.83 -26.44
CA TRP A 23 -7.03 -4.72 -25.67
C TRP A 23 -8.10 -5.12 -24.65
N SER A 24 -8.98 -6.05 -25.01
CA SER A 24 -10.02 -6.55 -24.10
C SER A 24 -9.44 -7.24 -22.86
N MET A 25 -8.41 -8.08 -23.01
CA MET A 25 -7.75 -8.75 -21.89
C MET A 25 -6.88 -7.79 -21.08
N LEU A 26 -6.22 -6.84 -21.74
CA LEU A 26 -5.46 -5.79 -21.05
C LEU A 26 -6.37 -4.93 -20.17
N SER A 27 -7.55 -4.55 -20.65
CA SER A 27 -8.53 -3.81 -19.84
C SER A 27 -9.02 -4.62 -18.65
N VAL A 28 -9.32 -5.91 -18.84
CA VAL A 28 -9.72 -6.80 -17.73
C VAL A 28 -8.60 -6.93 -16.70
N PHE A 29 -7.36 -7.13 -17.16
CA PHE A 29 -6.20 -7.23 -16.27
C PHE A 29 -5.96 -5.92 -15.51
N GLY A 30 -6.09 -4.77 -16.18
CA GLY A 30 -6.03 -3.46 -15.54
C GLY A 30 -7.10 -3.26 -14.47
N LEU A 31 -8.34 -3.66 -14.74
CA LEU A 31 -9.43 -3.63 -13.74
C LEU A 31 -9.14 -4.53 -12.55
N VAL A 32 -8.57 -5.72 -12.77
CA VAL A 32 -8.17 -6.63 -11.69
C VAL A 32 -7.06 -6.00 -10.83
N ILE A 33 -6.05 -5.37 -11.43
CA ILE A 33 -4.98 -4.70 -10.69
C ILE A 33 -5.55 -3.54 -9.86
N ILE A 34 -6.39 -2.69 -10.45
CA ILE A 34 -7.02 -1.57 -9.74
C ILE A 34 -7.90 -2.07 -8.60
N GLY A 35 -8.69 -3.12 -8.85
CA GLY A 35 -9.53 -3.75 -7.82
C GLY A 35 -8.71 -4.36 -6.70
N MET A 36 -7.61 -5.04 -7.02
CA MET A 36 -6.69 -5.61 -6.03
C MET A 36 -6.01 -4.50 -5.21
N GLN A 37 -5.58 -3.41 -5.85
CA GLN A 37 -5.01 -2.26 -5.17
C GLN A 37 -6.04 -1.62 -4.23
N LEU A 38 -7.28 -1.43 -4.68
CA LEU A 38 -8.34 -0.86 -3.86
C LEU A 38 -8.67 -1.78 -2.68
N ALA A 39 -8.81 -3.08 -2.92
CA ALA A 39 -9.04 -4.08 -1.89
C ALA A 39 -7.89 -4.12 -0.88
N PHE A 40 -6.65 -4.03 -1.33
CA PHE A 40 -5.48 -3.94 -0.46
C PHE A 40 -5.51 -2.66 0.38
N ASN A 41 -5.82 -1.51 -0.21
CA ASN A 41 -5.99 -0.27 0.55
C ASN A 41 -7.13 -0.38 1.56
N ILE A 42 -8.27 -0.97 1.22
CA ILE A 42 -9.37 -1.10 2.19
C ILE A 42 -9.02 -2.08 3.31
N ALA A 43 -8.41 -3.22 2.97
CA ALA A 43 -8.06 -4.27 3.93
C ALA A 43 -6.90 -3.87 4.85
N VAL A 44 -5.92 -3.12 4.33
CA VAL A 44 -4.73 -2.69 5.08
C VAL A 44 -4.94 -1.33 5.73
N SER A 45 -5.66 -0.40 5.09
CA SER A 45 -5.95 0.94 5.61
C SER A 45 -7.23 0.99 6.46
N GLY A 46 -7.59 -0.11 7.13
CA GLY A 46 -8.53 -0.09 8.26
C GLY A 46 -8.15 0.95 9.33
N HIS A 47 -6.94 1.48 9.28
CA HIS A 47 -6.59 2.81 9.76
C HIS A 47 -6.13 3.64 8.55
N PRO A 48 -6.84 4.73 8.16
CA PRO A 48 -6.43 5.59 7.06
C PRO A 48 -5.22 6.43 7.51
N GLY A 49 -4.10 5.76 7.77
CA GLY A 49 -2.81 6.35 8.03
C GLY A 49 -2.12 6.51 6.68
N VAL A 50 -2.01 7.76 6.24
CA VAL A 50 -1.08 8.24 5.23
C VAL A 50 0.16 7.35 5.17
N LEU A 51 0.66 7.00 3.97
CA LEU A 51 1.86 6.19 3.72
C LEU A 51 3.14 6.62 4.48
N GLY A 52 3.08 7.71 5.27
CA GLY A 52 4.11 8.18 6.19
C GLY A 52 4.07 7.62 7.62
N TYR A 53 3.07 6.84 8.04
CA TYR A 53 3.02 6.19 9.38
C TYR A 53 3.84 4.89 9.49
N ALA A 54 4.79 4.64 8.58
CA ALA A 54 5.66 3.46 8.64
C ALA A 54 6.61 3.43 9.86
N THR A 55 6.69 4.52 10.62
CA THR A 55 7.24 4.49 11.97
C THR A 55 6.13 4.14 12.94
N SER A 56 6.14 2.92 13.50
CA SER A 56 5.28 2.48 14.61
C SER A 56 5.52 3.24 15.92
N ILE A 57 6.05 4.46 15.84
CA ILE A 57 6.37 5.30 16.98
C ILE A 57 5.22 6.29 17.13
N ASP A 58 4.38 6.00 18.12
CA ASP A 58 3.33 6.90 18.57
C ASP A 58 3.92 8.25 19.05
N ALA A 59 3.22 9.36 18.80
CA ALA A 59 3.67 10.69 19.19
C ALA A 59 3.87 10.82 20.71
N GLY A 60 3.09 10.09 21.51
CA GLY A 60 3.29 9.96 22.95
C GLY A 60 4.62 9.26 23.30
N SER A 61 4.98 8.23 22.54
CA SER A 61 6.27 7.53 22.69
C SER A 61 7.45 8.44 22.35
N LEU A 62 7.34 9.27 21.31
CA LEU A 62 8.37 10.28 20.97
C LEU A 62 8.56 11.29 22.10
N ASN A 63 7.47 11.82 22.67
CA ASN A 63 7.56 12.77 23.78
C ASN A 63 8.19 12.13 25.02
N SER A 64 7.84 10.88 25.32
CA SER A 64 8.42 10.12 26.44
C SER A 64 9.93 9.91 26.25
N LEU A 65 10.35 9.44 25.08
CA LEU A 65 11.78 9.21 24.78
C LEU A 65 12.58 10.52 24.78
N SER A 66 12.01 11.60 24.23
CA SER A 66 12.64 12.92 24.25
C SER A 66 12.80 13.43 25.68
N ASN A 67 11.77 13.32 26.52
CA ASN A 67 11.85 13.73 27.91
C ASN A 67 12.83 12.90 28.73
N ALA A 68 12.94 11.59 28.46
CA ALA A 68 13.96 10.75 29.09
C ALA A 68 15.38 11.29 28.80
N GLN A 69 15.69 11.61 27.54
CA GLN A 69 16.97 12.20 27.18
C GLN A 69 17.17 13.61 27.78
N ARG A 70 16.11 14.42 27.85
CA ARG A 70 16.15 15.75 28.47
C ARG A 70 16.48 15.67 29.95
N THR A 71 15.85 14.76 30.68
CA THR A 71 16.15 14.55 32.11
C THR A 71 17.58 14.06 32.33
N ALA A 72 18.09 13.18 31.46
CA ALA A 72 19.49 12.76 31.48
C ALA A 72 20.47 13.93 31.26
N ASN A 73 20.05 14.93 30.48
CA ASN A 73 20.79 16.16 30.22
C ASN A 73 20.49 17.30 31.23
N GLY A 74 19.76 17.03 32.32
CA GLY A 74 19.39 18.03 33.33
C GLY A 74 18.37 19.07 32.88
N LEU A 75 17.67 18.83 31.76
CA LEU A 75 16.65 19.70 31.22
C LEU A 75 15.25 19.30 31.73
N PRO A 76 14.35 20.27 31.97
CA PRO A 76 12.98 19.98 32.41
C PRO A 76 12.17 19.28 31.32
N ALA A 77 11.28 18.39 31.75
CA ALA A 77 10.38 17.65 30.86
C ALA A 77 9.35 18.59 30.18
N LEU A 78 9.06 18.29 28.92
CA LEU A 78 8.09 19.01 28.09
C LEU A 78 6.70 18.38 28.24
N ALA A 79 5.68 19.22 28.31
CA ALA A 79 4.28 18.79 28.28
C ALA A 79 3.85 18.52 26.83
N TYR A 80 3.10 17.43 26.63
CA TYR A 80 2.53 17.12 25.33
C TYR A 80 1.44 18.13 24.95
N ASN A 81 1.52 18.72 23.75
CA ASN A 81 0.55 19.70 23.25
C ASN A 81 -0.14 19.15 22.00
N GLN A 82 -1.45 18.88 22.10
CA GLN A 82 -2.25 18.31 21.01
C GLN A 82 -2.44 19.26 19.82
N THR A 83 -2.29 20.57 20.01
CA THR A 83 -2.40 21.58 18.93
C THR A 83 -1.13 21.64 18.07
N LEU A 84 0.01 21.18 18.60
CA LEU A 84 1.32 21.15 17.92
C LEU A 84 1.67 19.74 17.41
N ALA A 85 0.76 18.78 17.56
CA ALA A 85 0.95 17.38 17.22
C ALA A 85 0.78 17.10 15.73
#